data_AF-A0A4R3M498-F1
#
_entry.id   AF-A0A4R3M498-F1
#
_cell.length_a   1.000
_cell.length_b   1.000
_cell.length_c   1.000
_cell.angle_alpha   90.00
_cell.angle_beta   90.00
_cell.angle_gamma   90.00
#
_symmetry.space_group_name_H-M   'P 1'
#
loop_
_entity.id
_entity.type
_entity.pdbx_description
1 polymer ?
#
loop_
_entity_poly.entity_id
_entity_poly.type
_entity_poly.pdbx_seq_one_letter_code
_entity_poly.pdbx_strand_id
1 'polypeptide(L)'
;MFYTYDNAETPMGAWFEKGSRSWRFIEWSLNIPWFWVTIVLSDGEASWTDTLMFYLPQDIADLIEQRANNLKAIDVQLVSPPRMNGTTKWSMEPLAEIVSGIALETSRPVHVYKCVNGKSYMDEDEVDAVLELKNQRIIFSASMAVGGHDER
;
A
#
# COMPACT_ATOMS: atom_id res chain seq x y z
N MET A 1 -2.13 -10.47 6.15
CA MET A 1 -1.27 -11.54 5.58
C MET A 1 -2.05 -12.28 4.51
N PHE A 2 -1.46 -12.49 3.33
CA PHE A 2 -2.09 -13.24 2.24
C PHE A 2 -1.79 -14.73 2.41
N TYR A 3 -2.83 -15.55 2.46
CA TYR A 3 -2.68 -17.00 2.51
C TYR A 3 -2.69 -17.58 1.09
N THR A 4 -1.76 -18.50 0.84
CA THR A 4 -1.65 -19.24 -0.41
C THR A 4 -1.84 -20.73 -0.16
N TYR A 5 -2.40 -21.43 -1.14
CA TYR A 5 -2.66 -22.87 -1.05
C TYR A 5 -1.98 -23.60 -2.20
N ASP A 6 -1.39 -24.76 -1.93
CA ASP A 6 -0.72 -25.57 -2.96
C ASP A 6 -1.68 -25.97 -4.08
N ASN A 7 -2.95 -26.28 -3.75
CA ASN A 7 -3.98 -26.60 -4.75
C ASN A 7 -4.44 -25.40 -5.60
N ALA A 8 -4.07 -24.18 -5.20
CA ALA A 8 -4.33 -22.96 -5.94
C ALA A 8 -3.16 -22.60 -6.86
N GLU A 9 -1.99 -23.22 -6.70
CA GLU A 9 -0.85 -22.99 -7.58
C GLU A 9 -1.17 -23.41 -9.00
N THR A 10 -0.77 -22.59 -9.97
CA THR A 10 -0.85 -22.88 -11.39
C THR A 10 0.54 -23.04 -12.01
N PRO A 11 0.72 -24.05 -12.88
CA PRO A 11 1.96 -24.19 -13.64
C PRO A 11 2.23 -22.92 -14.45
N MET A 12 3.37 -22.29 -14.21
CA MET A 12 3.85 -21.19 -15.03
C MET A 12 4.70 -21.75 -16.18
N GLY A 13 4.49 -21.24 -17.40
CA GLY A 13 5.34 -21.56 -18.54
C GLY A 13 6.77 -21.03 -18.36
N ALA A 14 7.70 -21.47 -19.21
CA ALA A 14 9.13 -21.11 -19.12
C ALA A 14 9.46 -19.62 -19.37
N TRP A 15 8.46 -18.76 -19.55
CA TRP A 15 8.61 -17.36 -19.95
C TRP A 15 8.65 -16.39 -18.76
N PHE A 16 8.41 -16.88 -17.55
CA PHE A 16 8.39 -16.06 -16.34
C PHE A 16 9.75 -16.06 -15.62
N GLU A 17 9.91 -15.07 -14.74
CA GLU A 17 11.12 -14.91 -13.94
C GLU A 17 11.42 -16.16 -13.11
N LYS A 18 12.68 -16.55 -13.06
CA LYS A 18 13.12 -17.74 -12.33
C LYS A 18 12.78 -17.59 -10.84
N GLY A 19 12.03 -18.55 -10.31
CA GLY A 19 11.60 -18.57 -8.90
C GLY A 19 10.22 -17.96 -8.67
N SER A 20 9.60 -17.37 -9.70
CA SER A 20 8.19 -16.98 -9.66
C SER A 20 7.28 -18.22 -9.59
N ARG A 21 6.17 -18.07 -8.87
CA ARG A 21 5.08 -19.05 -8.76
C ARG A 21 3.78 -18.27 -8.94
N SER A 22 2.75 -18.91 -9.49
CA SER A 22 1.44 -18.29 -9.68
C SER A 22 0.38 -19.02 -8.90
N TRP A 23 -0.58 -18.28 -8.37
CA TRP A 23 -1.74 -18.82 -7.70
C TRP A 23 -3.01 -18.28 -8.34
N ARG A 24 -4.01 -19.15 -8.53
CA ARG A 24 -5.33 -18.78 -9.05
C ARG A 24 -6.11 -17.89 -8.10
N PHE A 25 -5.83 -18.01 -6.81
CA PHE A 25 -6.39 -17.16 -5.78
C PHE A 25 -5.45 -17.09 -4.59
N ILE A 26 -5.59 -16.01 -3.84
CA ILE A 26 -5.05 -15.84 -2.50
C ILE A 26 -6.22 -15.63 -1.55
N GLU A 27 -6.09 -16.03 -0.29
CA GLU A 27 -7.10 -15.77 0.72
C GLU A 27 -6.67 -14.61 1.61
N TRP A 28 -7.62 -13.70 1.84
CA TRP A 28 -7.54 -12.64 2.83
C TRP A 28 -8.69 -12.76 3.81
N SER A 29 -8.43 -13.27 5.01
CA SER A 29 -9.44 -13.54 6.04
C SER A 29 -9.43 -12.54 7.20
N LEU A 30 -8.54 -11.55 7.16
CA LEU A 30 -8.37 -10.56 8.23
C LEU A 30 -9.26 -9.32 8.00
N ASN A 31 -9.84 -8.79 9.06
CA ASN A 31 -10.66 -7.57 9.04
C ASN A 31 -9.81 -6.31 9.28
N ILE A 32 -8.74 -6.18 8.50
CA ILE A 32 -7.73 -5.12 8.55
C ILE A 32 -7.36 -4.72 7.12
N PRO A 33 -6.87 -3.49 6.88
CA PRO A 33 -6.60 -3.03 5.52
C PRO A 33 -5.45 -3.78 4.87
N TRP A 34 -5.39 -3.65 3.55
CA TRP A 34 -4.22 -3.95 2.73
C TRP A 34 -4.11 -2.91 1.61
N PHE A 35 -3.03 -2.97 0.84
CA PHE A 35 -2.68 -1.95 -0.14
C PHE A 35 -2.56 -2.55 -1.52
N TRP A 36 -3.22 -1.91 -2.49
CA TRP A 36 -3.02 -2.15 -3.91
C TRP A 36 -2.06 -1.09 -4.43
N VAL A 37 -0.85 -1.50 -4.83
CA VAL A 37 0.22 -0.59 -5.22
C VAL A 37 0.57 -0.83 -6.67
N THR A 38 0.38 0.19 -7.50
CA THR A 38 0.77 0.17 -8.92
C THR A 38 2.00 1.05 -9.09
N ILE A 39 3.06 0.52 -9.68
CA ILE A 39 4.27 1.27 -9.98
C ILE A 39 4.52 1.31 -11.48
N VAL A 40 5.00 2.45 -11.97
CA VAL A 40 5.53 2.58 -13.33
C VAL A 40 7.05 2.64 -13.21
N LEU A 41 7.71 1.65 -13.77
CA LEU A 41 9.16 1.55 -13.82
C LEU A 41 9.67 1.89 -15.22
N SER A 42 10.89 2.40 -15.32
CA SER A 42 11.55 2.64 -16.60
C SER A 42 13.07 2.59 -16.47
N ASP A 43 13.72 2.00 -17.47
CA ASP A 43 15.17 1.94 -17.62
C ASP A 43 15.72 2.96 -18.63
N GLY A 44 14.87 3.89 -19.09
CA GLY A 44 15.19 4.89 -20.12
C GLY A 44 14.82 4.46 -21.55
N GLU A 45 14.81 3.15 -21.85
CA GLU A 45 14.44 2.63 -23.17
C GLU A 45 12.99 2.14 -23.21
N ALA A 46 12.56 1.49 -22.13
CA ALA A 46 11.21 0.99 -21.96
C ALA A 46 10.60 1.50 -20.66
N SER A 47 9.26 1.45 -20.60
CA SER A 47 8.52 1.57 -19.36
C SER A 47 7.56 0.41 -19.22
N TRP A 48 7.43 -0.12 -18.02
CA TRP A 48 6.47 -1.16 -17.71
C TRP A 48 5.76 -0.85 -16.40
N THR A 49 4.69 -1.57 -16.14
CA THR A 49 3.85 -1.38 -14.96
C THR A 49 3.82 -2.68 -14.18
N ASP A 50 4.18 -2.59 -12.91
CA ASP A 50 4.01 -3.69 -11.96
C ASP A 50 2.89 -3.34 -10.98
N THR A 51 2.19 -4.36 -10.51
CA THR A 51 1.17 -4.22 -9.48
C THR A 51 1.45 -5.21 -8.36
N LEU A 52 1.49 -4.68 -7.14
CA LEU A 52 1.90 -5.37 -5.93
C LEU A 52 0.82 -5.20 -4.87
N MET A 53 0.60 -6.26 -4.09
CA MET A 53 -0.33 -6.24 -2.98
C MET A 53 0.48 -6.30 -1.68
N PHE A 54 0.36 -5.29 -0.83
CA PHE A 54 1.04 -5.23 0.45
C PHE A 54 0.06 -5.30 1.61
N TYR A 55 0.50 -5.88 2.72
CA TYR A 55 -0.23 -5.80 3.97
C TYR A 55 0.39 -4.77 4.91
N LEU A 56 1.73 -4.68 4.93
CA LEU A 56 2.44 -3.78 5.84
C LEU A 56 2.72 -2.45 5.13
N PRO A 57 2.41 -1.31 5.76
CA PRO A 57 2.75 0.00 5.20
C PRO A 57 4.26 0.16 4.94
N GLN A 58 5.12 -0.40 5.79
CA GLN A 58 6.57 -0.30 5.65
C GLN A 58 7.10 -0.93 4.36
N ASP A 59 6.47 -2.01 3.88
CA ASP A 59 6.87 -2.67 2.62
C ASP A 59 6.73 -1.72 1.41
N ILE A 60 5.82 -0.72 1.49
CA ILE A 60 5.66 0.30 0.46
C ILE A 60 6.83 1.27 0.48
N ALA A 61 7.27 1.72 1.67
CA ALA A 61 8.44 2.59 1.79
C ALA A 61 9.71 1.86 1.31
N ASP A 62 9.87 0.59 1.68
CA ASP A 62 11.00 -0.23 1.26
C ASP A 62 10.99 -0.43 -0.27
N LEU A 63 9.82 -0.64 -0.89
CA LEU A 63 9.68 -0.70 -2.35
C LEU A 63 10.14 0.60 -3.03
N ILE A 64 9.71 1.75 -2.51
CA ILE A 64 10.07 3.06 -3.05
C ILE A 64 11.59 3.27 -2.99
N GLU A 65 12.21 2.92 -1.86
CA GLU A 65 13.66 3.03 -1.69
C GLU A 65 14.42 2.08 -2.63
N GLN A 66 13.99 0.82 -2.73
CA GLN A 66 14.61 -0.19 -3.60
C GLN A 66 14.51 0.14 -5.10
N ARG A 67 13.42 0.82 -5.51
CA ARG A 67 13.14 1.18 -6.91
C ARG A 67 13.42 2.65 -7.21
N ALA A 68 14.03 3.41 -6.31
CA ALA A 68 14.19 4.86 -6.44
C ALA A 68 14.83 5.30 -7.77
N ASN A 69 15.77 4.52 -8.31
CA ASN A 69 16.48 4.85 -9.54
C ASN A 69 15.66 4.64 -10.83
N ASN A 70 14.61 3.83 -10.79
CA ASN A 70 13.83 3.46 -11.97
C ASN A 70 12.31 3.69 -11.81
N LEU A 71 11.86 4.16 -10.64
CA LEU A 71 10.48 4.47 -10.35
C LEU A 71 10.08 5.82 -10.96
N LYS A 72 9.20 5.79 -11.97
CA LYS A 72 8.63 6.99 -12.59
C LYS A 72 7.36 7.48 -11.90
N ALA A 73 6.53 6.55 -11.44
CA ALA A 73 5.28 6.87 -10.77
C ALA A 73 4.86 5.72 -9.85
N ILE A 74 4.08 6.04 -8.83
CA ILE A 74 3.44 5.09 -7.93
C ILE A 74 2.04 5.57 -7.56
N ASP A 75 1.09 4.64 -7.60
CA ASP A 75 -0.27 4.81 -7.11
C ASP A 75 -0.50 3.80 -5.98
N VAL A 76 -0.92 4.28 -4.81
CA VAL A 76 -1.19 3.46 -3.64
C VAL A 76 -2.66 3.60 -3.30
N GLN A 77 -3.39 2.49 -3.27
CA GLN A 77 -4.80 2.47 -2.88
C GLN A 77 -4.96 1.66 -1.60
N LEU A 78 -5.70 2.22 -0.64
CA LEU A 78 -6.11 1.54 0.58
C LEU A 78 -7.31 0.66 0.26
N VAL A 79 -7.18 -0.62 0.55
CA VAL A 79 -8.31 -1.55 0.54
C VAL A 79 -8.78 -1.73 1.96
N SER A 80 -9.82 -0.98 2.32
CA SER A 80 -10.33 -0.86 3.69
C SER A 80 -11.50 -1.82 3.93
N PRO A 81 -11.53 -2.53 5.07
CA PRO A 81 -12.65 -3.37 5.41
C PRO A 81 -13.90 -2.58 5.84
N PRO A 82 -15.08 -3.22 5.83
CA PRO A 82 -16.33 -2.65 6.35
C PRO A 82 -16.18 -1.95 7.71
N ARG A 83 -15.46 -2.58 8.65
CA ARG A 83 -15.24 -2.06 10.01
C ARG A 83 -14.50 -0.72 10.01
N MET A 84 -13.57 -0.53 9.09
CA MET A 84 -12.75 0.68 9.00
C MET A 84 -13.45 1.79 8.23
N ASN A 85 -14.17 1.45 7.16
CA ASN A 85 -14.76 2.43 6.27
C ASN A 85 -16.20 2.83 6.64
N GLY A 86 -16.77 2.22 7.69
CA GLY A 86 -18.13 2.48 8.16
C GLY A 86 -19.22 1.99 7.19
N THR A 87 -18.88 1.11 6.24
CA THR A 87 -19.83 0.57 5.25
C THR A 87 -20.06 -0.93 5.49
N THR A 88 -20.86 -1.56 4.62
CA THR A 88 -21.11 -3.02 4.66
C THR A 88 -20.18 -3.83 3.77
N LYS A 89 -19.25 -3.17 3.06
CA LYS A 89 -18.39 -3.80 2.04
C LYS A 89 -16.96 -3.29 2.14
N TRP A 90 -16.05 -4.04 1.54
CA TRP A 90 -14.70 -3.54 1.28
C TRP A 90 -14.76 -2.35 0.32
N SER A 91 -13.91 -1.36 0.56
CA SER A 91 -13.73 -0.19 -0.31
C SER A 91 -12.27 -0.14 -0.76
N MET A 92 -12.03 0.41 -1.94
CA MET A 92 -10.70 0.65 -2.48
C MET A 92 -10.60 2.13 -2.81
N GLU A 93 -9.75 2.87 -2.10
CA GLU A 93 -9.66 4.33 -2.17
C GLU A 93 -8.20 4.77 -2.37
N PRO A 94 -7.91 5.68 -3.31
CA PRO A 94 -6.55 6.19 -3.52
C PRO A 94 -6.05 6.96 -2.31
N LEU A 95 -4.80 6.69 -1.92
CA LEU A 95 -4.12 7.34 -0.80
C LEU A 95 -3.33 8.55 -1.25
N ALA A 96 -3.51 9.64 -0.50
CA ALA A 96 -2.65 10.81 -0.57
C ALA A 96 -1.40 10.63 0.32
N GLU A 97 -1.58 10.02 1.50
CA GLU A 97 -0.50 9.90 2.48
C GLU A 97 -0.72 8.71 3.44
N ILE A 98 0.38 8.11 3.89
CA ILE A 98 0.42 7.20 5.04
C ILE A 98 1.38 7.79 6.07
N VAL A 99 0.90 8.00 7.29
CA VAL A 99 1.68 8.53 8.42
C VAL A 99 1.70 7.50 9.54
N SER A 100 2.88 7.15 10.05
CA SER A 100 3.01 6.44 11.32
C SER A 100 3.27 7.40 12.47
N GLY A 101 2.83 7.03 13.67
CA GLY A 101 3.11 7.78 14.88
C GLY A 101 2.62 7.04 16.12
N ILE A 102 2.72 7.71 17.28
CA ILE A 102 2.19 7.21 18.54
C ILE A 102 0.94 8.03 18.89
N ALA A 103 -0.21 7.36 19.00
CA ALA A 103 -1.45 7.99 19.43
C ALA A 103 -1.31 8.54 20.85
N LEU A 104 -1.62 9.82 21.06
CA LEU A 104 -1.48 10.45 22.38
C LEU A 104 -2.34 9.78 23.46
N GLU A 105 -3.56 9.42 23.11
CA GLU A 105 -4.55 8.90 24.05
C GLU A 105 -4.21 7.48 24.54
N THR A 106 -3.84 6.61 23.60
CA THR A 106 -3.60 5.19 23.89
C THR A 106 -2.12 4.87 24.10
N SER A 107 -1.22 5.79 23.74
CA SER A 107 0.24 5.57 23.69
C SER A 107 0.65 4.38 22.82
N ARG A 108 -0.16 4.01 21.82
CA ARG A 108 0.11 2.90 20.90
C ARG A 108 0.63 3.40 19.55
N PRO A 109 1.49 2.62 18.87
CA PRO A 109 1.84 2.90 17.49
C PRO A 109 0.62 2.70 16.60
N VAL A 110 0.37 3.65 15.71
CA VAL A 110 -0.75 3.62 14.76
C VAL A 110 -0.30 4.15 13.40
N HIS A 111 -0.97 3.70 12.34
CA HIS A 111 -0.90 4.31 11.02
C HIS A 111 -2.18 5.08 10.73
N VAL A 112 -2.03 6.27 10.16
CA VAL A 112 -3.13 7.08 9.62
C VAL A 112 -3.02 7.07 8.10
N TYR A 113 -4.14 6.73 7.47
CA TYR A 113 -4.30 6.61 6.02
C TYR A 113 -5.16 7.77 5.53
N LYS A 114 -4.55 8.73 4.82
CA LYS A 114 -5.28 9.88 4.27
C LYS A 114 -5.59 9.61 2.80
N CYS A 115 -6.87 9.59 2.45
CA CYS A 115 -7.34 9.36 1.09
C CYS A 115 -7.40 10.67 0.30
N VAL A 116 -7.25 10.57 -1.03
CA VAL A 116 -7.32 11.74 -1.94
C VAL A 116 -8.69 12.43 -1.88
N ASN A 117 -9.75 11.68 -1.57
CA ASN A 117 -11.11 12.22 -1.39
C ASN A 117 -11.33 12.97 -0.07
N GLY A 118 -10.28 13.15 0.75
CA GLY A 118 -10.32 13.85 2.03
C GLY A 118 -10.70 13.00 3.23
N LYS A 119 -11.10 11.73 3.04
CA LYS A 119 -11.33 10.80 4.16
C LYS A 119 -10.02 10.39 4.80
N SER A 120 -10.06 10.03 6.07
CA SER A 120 -8.91 9.47 6.78
C SER A 120 -9.32 8.26 7.61
N TYR A 121 -8.44 7.28 7.70
CA TYR A 121 -8.64 6.03 8.44
C TYR A 121 -7.43 5.73 9.34
N MET A 122 -7.60 4.82 10.29
CA MET A 122 -6.54 4.35 11.18
C MET A 122 -6.63 2.85 11.43
N ASP A 123 -5.51 2.19 11.74
CA ASP A 123 -5.44 0.75 12.06
C ASP A 123 -6.45 0.24 13.10
N GLU A 124 -6.77 1.04 14.14
CA GLU A 124 -7.74 0.66 15.20
C GLU A 124 -9.15 1.23 14.93
N ASP A 125 -10.17 0.58 15.52
CA ASP A 125 -11.59 1.00 15.47
C ASP A 125 -11.79 2.49 15.81
N GLU A 126 -12.70 3.12 15.06
CA GLU A 126 -13.31 4.45 15.25
C GLU A 126 -12.55 5.41 16.17
N VAL A 127 -11.86 6.37 15.56
CA VAL A 127 -11.66 7.65 16.22
C VAL A 127 -12.44 8.68 15.42
N ASP A 128 -13.55 9.12 15.98
CA ASP A 128 -14.35 10.24 15.47
C ASP A 128 -13.55 11.56 15.45
N ALA A 129 -12.39 11.58 16.10
CA ALA A 129 -11.48 12.71 16.20
C ALA A 129 -10.17 12.47 15.45
N VAL A 130 -9.62 13.55 14.88
CA VAL A 130 -8.23 13.57 14.40
C VAL A 130 -7.32 13.33 15.60
N LEU A 131 -6.72 12.14 15.70
CA LEU A 131 -5.75 11.86 16.75
C LEU A 131 -4.54 12.76 16.58
N GLU A 132 -4.17 13.45 17.65
CA GLU A 132 -2.85 14.01 17.78
C GLU A 132 -1.84 12.86 17.92
N LEU A 133 -0.85 12.84 17.01
CA LEU A 133 0.21 11.85 17.00
C LEU A 133 1.54 12.47 17.46
N LYS A 134 2.23 11.78 18.36
CA LYS A 134 3.66 12.03 18.66
C LYS A 134 4.54 11.28 17.67
N ASN A 135 5.76 11.80 17.46
CA ASN A 135 6.82 11.16 16.67
C ASN A 135 6.34 10.74 15.27
N GLN A 136 5.66 11.65 14.57
CA GLN A 136 5.10 11.37 13.26
C GLN A 136 6.21 11.12 12.23
N ARG A 137 6.01 10.10 11.39
CA ARG A 137 6.85 9.79 10.23
C ARG A 137 5.97 9.52 9.02
N ILE A 138 6.26 10.17 7.91
CA ILE A 138 5.63 9.88 6.63
C ILE A 138 6.23 8.58 6.09
N ILE A 139 5.37 7.59 5.82
CA ILE A 139 5.73 6.34 5.15
C ILE A 139 5.58 6.49 3.64
N PHE A 140 4.48 7.12 3.21
CA PHE A 140 4.17 7.34 1.81
C PHE A 140 3.50 8.70 1.66
N SER A 141 3.84 9.42 0.58
CA SER A 141 3.16 10.63 0.15
C SER A 141 3.13 10.68 -1.38
N ALA A 142 1.94 10.80 -1.95
CA ALA A 142 1.74 10.82 -3.40
C ALA A 142 2.48 11.98 -4.08
N SER A 143 2.68 13.11 -3.39
CA SER A 143 3.45 14.25 -3.91
C SER A 143 4.96 14.03 -3.88
N MET A 144 5.48 13.19 -2.97
CA MET A 144 6.92 12.89 -2.90
C MET A 144 7.35 11.85 -3.92
N ALA A 145 6.42 11.01 -4.38
CA ALA A 145 6.74 9.90 -5.25
C ALA A 145 6.70 10.25 -6.75
N VAL A 146 6.34 11.50 -7.07
CA VAL A 146 6.41 12.09 -8.42
C VAL A 146 7.43 13.24 -8.36
N GLY A 147 8.71 12.91 -8.20
CA GLY A 147 9.75 13.92 -7.97
C GLY A 147 11.13 13.44 -8.38
N GLY A 148 11.41 13.43 -9.67
CA GLY A 148 12.71 13.02 -10.21
C GLY A 148 12.90 13.23 -11.72
N HIS A 149 12.24 14.23 -12.31
CA HIS A 149 12.66 14.74 -13.62
C HIS A 149 12.39 16.25 -13.66
N ASP A 150 13.35 17.00 -13.13
CA ASP A 150 13.53 18.38 -13.52
C ASP A 150 14.36 18.36 -14.81
N GLU A 151 13.78 18.90 -15.88
CA GLU A 151 14.39 18.99 -17.21
C GLU A 151 15.69 19.80 -17.14
N ARG A 152 16.76 19.26 -17.73
CA ARG A 152 17.92 20.02 -18.17
C ARG A 152 18.36 19.57 -19.55
#